data_AF-A0A7J3KDB0-F1
#
_entry.id   AF-A0A7J3KDB0-F1
#
_cell.length_a   1.000
_cell.length_b   1.000
_cell.length_c   1.000
_cell.angle_alpha   90.00
_cell.angle_beta   90.00
_cell.angle_gamma   90.00
#
_symmetry.space_group_name_H-M   'P 1'
#
loop_
_entity.id
_entity.type
_entity.pdbx_description
1 polymer ?
#
loop_
_entity_poly.entity_id
_entity_poly.type
_entity_poly.pdbx_seq_one_letter_code
_entity_poly.pdbx_strand_id
1 'polypeptide(L)'
;MGAKVSSVPHDLLKVVDWGRHASKNTIREFFPEFVKEKYKIQYKNIEGKTGFITLEQVIEGHHSEDRYWEALWSYADKLSTPAGRFRLEYDYWHWSNADPFLVKVYGDIKEWTRDERDKLKEEMVAALEKYCDAEGKQHKAFEEINDLLGDFPSDSRFPYTSLKTHHWLTDVIRRNETFWKRLSSARGLKRGEPIFNNLYIIRISISETQFHRLKEIRGFIELREKILEITKSRLSSFFPLQIGDDLYIVCLEEDELKSIIGLLAETGFGFDVSAFEWSIAREERYVRVDERSEKIYIIKDAVERPQISVGAYESLDYIPESSAEFSKILEGDYEYVAWISIQPKGDMKELSQKFLEWGESELKSRYADRRRELKEPVREPTALLSPEIALSIAEGYDKFLEDCAKAINPTNPQGSIVTRSFSRTIFIRGIDEPSEALQTYNNIANLKAKLHIPTVFSVVVAKPKYPFWRILELFRHDADCLVFVVGEKMVKLSDDVVGLLRNVVSSLRDTSRSQFSLIIKASRRAGLEELKFMIEGKAADGKIPPNASKKLCWLIDELSKRYSGDELNSVLWRCFKSLEPYTRKERR
;
A
#
# COMPACT_ATOMS: atom_id res chain seq x y z
N MET A 1 2.34 -0.30 -11.04
CA MET A 1 1.39 0.69 -11.58
C MET A 1 0.32 0.90 -10.53
N GLY A 2 0.29 2.09 -9.92
CA GLY A 2 -0.75 2.44 -8.94
C GLY A 2 -2.15 2.47 -9.56
N ALA A 3 -3.17 2.57 -8.69
CA ALA A 3 -4.57 2.58 -9.07
C ALA A 3 -4.90 3.67 -10.11
N LYS A 4 -5.37 3.34 -11.31
CA LYS A 4 -5.75 4.38 -12.29
C LYS A 4 -7.07 5.03 -11.87
N VAL A 5 -7.09 6.35 -11.81
CA VAL A 5 -8.24 7.15 -11.33
C VAL A 5 -8.68 8.11 -12.43
N SER A 6 -9.81 7.85 -13.07
CA SER A 6 -10.39 8.72 -14.10
C SER A 6 -11.30 9.82 -13.52
N SER A 7 -11.24 10.06 -12.21
CA SER A 7 -12.10 11.01 -11.50
C SER A 7 -11.76 12.45 -11.89
N VAL A 8 -12.76 13.33 -11.85
CA VAL A 8 -12.61 14.73 -12.27
C VAL A 8 -11.61 15.43 -11.33
N PRO A 9 -10.51 15.99 -11.85
CA PRO A 9 -9.47 16.60 -11.03
C PRO A 9 -9.86 18.05 -10.65
N HIS A 10 -10.96 18.21 -9.92
CA HIS A 10 -11.58 19.50 -9.60
C HIS A 10 -10.69 20.48 -8.83
N ASP A 11 -9.65 19.97 -8.17
CA ASP A 11 -8.73 20.72 -7.31
C ASP A 11 -7.31 20.87 -7.91
N LEU A 12 -7.12 20.51 -9.18
CA LEU A 12 -5.80 20.44 -9.82
C LEU A 12 -5.01 21.76 -9.79
N LEU A 13 -5.70 22.90 -9.72
CA LEU A 13 -5.08 24.23 -9.72
C LEU A 13 -4.44 24.60 -8.39
N LYS A 14 -4.56 23.78 -7.33
CA LYS A 14 -3.78 23.89 -6.10
C LYS A 14 -2.26 23.82 -6.37
N VAL A 15 -1.84 23.13 -7.44
CA VAL A 15 -0.45 23.11 -7.91
C VAL A 15 0.03 24.51 -8.30
N VAL A 16 -0.84 25.28 -8.97
CA VAL A 16 -0.52 26.60 -9.53
C VAL A 16 -0.59 27.69 -8.45
N ASP A 17 -1.74 27.78 -7.79
CA ASP A 17 -2.03 28.76 -6.75
C ASP A 17 -3.00 28.15 -5.73
N TRP A 18 -2.45 27.73 -4.59
CA TRP A 18 -3.22 27.08 -3.53
C TRP A 18 -4.40 27.92 -3.04
N GLY A 19 -4.20 29.22 -2.80
CA GLY A 19 -5.24 30.09 -2.23
C GLY A 19 -6.30 30.53 -3.22
N ARG A 20 -5.97 30.54 -4.52
CA ARG A 20 -6.84 31.03 -5.59
C ARG A 20 -7.14 29.98 -6.66
N HIS A 21 -7.00 28.69 -6.33
CA HIS A 21 -7.16 27.57 -7.26
C HIS A 21 -8.54 27.56 -7.96
N ALA A 22 -9.61 27.99 -7.28
CA ALA A 22 -10.94 28.10 -7.86
C ALA A 22 -11.23 29.46 -8.55
N SER A 23 -10.26 30.36 -8.65
CA SER A 23 -10.50 31.70 -9.21
C SER A 23 -10.52 31.70 -10.74
N LYS A 24 -11.41 32.51 -11.33
CA LYS A 24 -11.53 32.68 -12.79
C LYS A 24 -10.21 33.05 -13.47
N ASN A 25 -9.39 33.86 -12.80
CA ASN A 25 -8.10 34.30 -13.37
C ASN A 25 -7.12 33.12 -13.45
N THR A 26 -6.97 32.35 -12.37
CA THR A 26 -6.11 31.15 -12.34
C THR A 26 -6.54 30.12 -13.37
N ILE A 27 -7.86 29.88 -13.50
CA ILE A 27 -8.42 28.99 -14.51
C ILE A 27 -8.09 29.48 -15.92
N ARG A 28 -8.33 30.77 -16.21
CA ARG A 28 -8.09 31.35 -17.55
C ARG A 28 -6.61 31.26 -17.96
N GLU A 29 -5.70 31.41 -17.01
CA GLU A 29 -4.25 31.35 -17.25
C GLU A 29 -3.71 29.91 -17.37
N PHE A 30 -4.40 28.94 -16.78
CA PHE A 30 -4.00 27.54 -16.85
C PHE A 30 -4.42 26.86 -18.15
N PHE A 31 -5.68 27.05 -18.59
CA PHE A 31 -6.23 26.36 -19.76
C PHE A 31 -5.90 27.09 -21.07
N PRO A 32 -5.16 26.46 -22.01
CA PRO A 32 -4.97 27.01 -23.35
C PRO A 32 -6.31 27.18 -24.09
N GLU A 33 -6.43 28.19 -24.95
CA GLU A 33 -7.70 28.50 -25.65
C GLU A 33 -8.29 27.30 -26.41
N PHE A 34 -7.46 26.45 -27.00
CA PHE A 34 -7.91 25.27 -27.75
C PHE A 34 -8.41 24.11 -26.86
N VAL A 35 -8.04 24.10 -25.57
CA VAL A 35 -8.52 23.11 -24.57
C VAL A 35 -9.84 23.55 -23.94
N LYS A 36 -10.13 24.85 -23.94
CA LYS A 36 -11.27 25.40 -23.20
C LYS A 36 -12.59 24.78 -23.64
N GLU A 37 -13.41 24.46 -22.65
CA GLU A 37 -14.74 23.87 -22.77
C GLU A 37 -14.79 22.48 -23.42
N LYS A 38 -13.65 21.89 -23.80
CA LYS A 38 -13.57 20.56 -24.46
C LYS A 38 -13.90 19.41 -23.51
N TYR A 39 -13.56 19.56 -22.24
CA TYR A 39 -13.78 18.57 -21.21
C TYR A 39 -15.17 18.74 -20.60
N LYS A 40 -16.12 17.91 -21.04
CA LYS A 40 -17.51 17.89 -20.52
C LYS A 40 -17.69 16.78 -19.48
N ILE A 41 -18.17 17.15 -18.31
CA ILE A 41 -18.43 16.27 -17.17
C ILE A 41 -19.93 16.06 -17.01
N GLN A 42 -20.33 14.81 -16.90
CA GLN A 42 -21.72 14.45 -16.63
C GLN A 42 -22.10 14.68 -15.16
N TYR A 43 -23.28 15.25 -14.95
CA TYR A 43 -23.92 15.33 -13.64
C TYR A 43 -25.40 14.99 -13.76
N LYS A 44 -25.97 14.46 -12.68
CA LYS A 44 -27.41 14.17 -12.56
C LYS A 44 -28.09 15.36 -11.92
N ASN A 45 -29.04 16.00 -12.59
CA ASN A 45 -29.76 17.16 -12.06
C ASN A 45 -30.80 16.76 -10.99
N ILE A 46 -31.54 17.73 -10.45
CA ILE A 46 -32.52 17.48 -9.37
C ILE A 46 -33.69 16.59 -9.79
N GLU A 47 -34.06 16.59 -11.08
CA GLU A 47 -35.08 15.70 -11.64
C GLU A 47 -34.52 14.33 -12.09
N GLY A 48 -33.23 14.08 -11.87
CA GLY A 48 -32.58 12.82 -12.25
C GLY A 48 -32.14 12.73 -13.71
N LYS A 49 -32.24 13.83 -14.48
CA LYS A 49 -31.77 13.90 -15.87
C LYS A 49 -30.28 14.20 -15.92
N THR A 50 -29.60 13.58 -16.88
CA THR A 50 -28.18 13.80 -17.12
C THR A 50 -27.97 15.14 -17.85
N GLY A 51 -27.11 15.99 -17.29
CA GLY A 51 -26.60 17.21 -17.91
C GLY A 51 -25.08 17.19 -18.01
N PHE A 52 -24.52 18.23 -18.63
CA PHE A 52 -23.07 18.40 -18.77
C PHE A 52 -22.63 19.78 -18.28
N ILE A 53 -21.47 19.83 -17.63
CA ILE A 53 -20.74 21.04 -17.24
C ILE A 53 -19.29 20.92 -17.69
N THR A 54 -18.58 22.02 -17.87
CA THR A 54 -17.17 21.97 -18.25
C THR A 54 -16.26 21.76 -17.05
N LEU A 55 -15.03 21.31 -17.27
CA LEU A 55 -14.02 21.15 -16.21
C LEU A 55 -13.76 22.47 -15.49
N GLU A 56 -13.67 23.57 -16.24
CA GLU A 56 -13.47 24.92 -15.72
C GLU A 56 -14.61 25.33 -14.79
N GLN A 57 -15.85 25.02 -15.17
CA GLN A 57 -17.02 25.28 -14.32
C GLN A 57 -16.95 24.46 -13.03
N VAL A 58 -16.54 23.18 -13.11
CA VAL A 58 -16.34 22.35 -11.92
C VAL A 58 -15.29 22.97 -10.99
N ILE A 59 -14.12 23.36 -11.52
CA ILE A 59 -13.05 23.97 -10.74
C ILE A 59 -13.50 25.30 -10.12
N GLU A 60 -14.24 26.13 -10.85
CA GLU A 60 -14.74 27.41 -10.33
C GLU A 60 -15.78 27.22 -9.22
N GLY A 61 -16.70 26.27 -9.41
CA GLY A 61 -17.93 26.17 -8.62
C GLY A 61 -17.92 25.15 -7.49
N HIS A 62 -16.88 24.30 -7.35
CA HIS A 62 -16.91 23.20 -6.36
C HIS A 62 -16.97 23.65 -4.89
N HIS A 63 -16.57 24.89 -4.57
CA HIS A 63 -16.75 25.46 -3.22
C HIS A 63 -18.10 26.13 -3.00
N SER A 64 -18.89 26.33 -4.06
CA SER A 64 -20.19 27.00 -4.02
C SER A 64 -21.32 26.03 -3.72
N GLU A 65 -22.34 26.53 -3.03
CA GLU A 65 -23.59 25.81 -2.79
C GLU A 65 -24.79 26.49 -3.50
N ASP A 66 -24.57 27.48 -4.36
CA ASP A 66 -25.65 28.30 -4.95
C ASP A 66 -26.47 27.52 -5.97
N ARG A 67 -25.81 26.90 -6.95
CA ARG A 67 -26.48 26.07 -7.97
C ARG A 67 -26.51 24.61 -7.54
N TYR A 68 -27.47 23.86 -8.07
CA TYR A 68 -27.60 22.44 -7.72
C TYR A 68 -26.34 21.62 -8.05
N TRP A 69 -25.75 21.84 -9.23
CA TRP A 69 -24.53 21.13 -9.62
C TRP A 69 -23.31 21.57 -8.78
N GLU A 70 -23.23 22.84 -8.35
CA GLU A 70 -22.18 23.32 -7.45
C GLU A 70 -22.30 22.63 -6.09
N ALA A 71 -23.52 22.55 -5.54
CA ALA A 71 -23.80 21.84 -4.31
C ALA A 71 -23.47 20.34 -4.38
N LEU A 72 -23.70 19.67 -5.52
CA LEU A 72 -23.27 18.28 -5.70
C LEU A 72 -21.77 18.11 -5.44
N TRP A 73 -20.95 19.03 -5.95
CA TRP A 73 -19.50 19.02 -5.72
C TRP A 73 -19.14 19.44 -4.30
N SER A 74 -19.68 20.55 -3.81
CA SER A 74 -19.33 21.09 -2.49
C SER A 74 -19.66 20.15 -1.33
N TYR A 75 -20.83 19.48 -1.38
CA TYR A 75 -21.17 18.51 -0.35
C TYR A 75 -20.33 17.23 -0.45
N ALA A 76 -20.04 16.76 -1.66
CA ALA A 76 -19.21 15.57 -1.86
C ALA A 76 -17.76 15.82 -1.43
N ASP A 77 -17.22 17.00 -1.72
CA ASP A 77 -15.89 17.48 -1.31
C ASP A 77 -15.75 17.56 0.22
N LYS A 78 -16.76 18.11 0.90
CA LYS A 78 -16.79 18.15 2.37
C LYS A 78 -16.99 16.76 3.00
N LEU A 79 -17.70 15.85 2.32
CA LEU A 79 -17.92 14.47 2.78
C LEU A 79 -16.75 13.53 2.49
N SER A 80 -15.89 13.84 1.51
CA SER A 80 -14.66 13.09 1.26
C SER A 80 -13.60 13.41 2.30
N THR A 81 -13.65 14.63 2.86
CA THR A 81 -12.72 15.15 3.86
C THR A 81 -13.33 15.29 5.27
N PRO A 82 -14.15 14.34 5.77
CA PRO A 82 -14.78 14.52 7.08
C PRO A 82 -13.66 14.64 8.12
N ALA A 83 -13.75 15.66 8.95
CA ALA A 83 -12.79 15.95 9.98
C ALA A 83 -12.83 14.86 11.06
N GLY A 84 -12.06 13.80 10.83
CA GLY A 84 -11.59 12.83 11.82
C GLY A 84 -10.09 12.67 11.76
N ARG A 85 -9.41 13.74 11.34
CA ARG A 85 -7.96 13.84 11.28
C ARG A 85 -7.44 13.79 12.71
N PHE A 86 -6.45 12.94 12.97
CA PHE A 86 -5.89 12.65 14.30
C PHE A 86 -5.58 13.91 15.13
N ARG A 87 -5.34 15.06 14.48
CA ARG A 87 -5.42 16.44 15.00
C ARG A 87 -5.55 17.43 13.84
N LEU A 88 -6.48 18.39 13.90
CA LEU A 88 -6.40 19.64 13.12
C LEU A 88 -5.80 20.70 14.03
N GLU A 89 -4.49 20.65 14.24
CA GLU A 89 -3.80 21.61 15.10
C GLU A 89 -3.16 22.75 14.33
N TYR A 90 -2.67 22.48 13.12
CA TYR A 90 -1.81 23.39 12.38
C TYR A 90 -2.22 23.55 10.92
N ASP A 91 -1.90 24.71 10.37
CA ASP A 91 -1.65 24.91 8.94
C ASP A 91 -0.14 24.87 8.68
N TYR A 92 0.28 24.03 7.74
CA TYR A 92 1.70 23.75 7.54
C TYR A 92 2.39 24.65 6.51
N TRP A 93 1.69 25.10 5.47
CA TRP A 93 2.29 25.91 4.40
C TRP A 93 1.44 27.05 3.84
N HIS A 94 0.10 26.96 3.87
CA HIS A 94 -0.75 27.89 3.14
C HIS A 94 -0.58 29.33 3.65
N TRP A 95 -0.55 29.51 4.97
CA TRP A 95 -0.43 30.84 5.58
C TRP A 95 1.01 31.29 5.83
N SER A 96 1.97 30.36 5.80
CA SER A 96 3.41 30.66 5.88
C SER A 96 4.05 30.90 4.51
N ASN A 97 3.28 30.74 3.42
CA ASN A 97 3.76 30.86 2.04
C ASN A 97 4.94 29.91 1.74
N ALA A 98 4.95 28.76 2.43
CA ALA A 98 5.95 27.71 2.26
C ALA A 98 5.56 26.76 1.12
N ASP A 99 6.50 25.90 0.72
CA ASP A 99 6.24 24.89 -0.30
C ASP A 99 5.30 23.78 0.25
N PRO A 100 4.30 23.33 -0.54
CA PRO A 100 3.45 22.20 -0.18
C PRO A 100 4.24 20.91 -0.06
N PHE A 101 3.78 19.99 0.79
CA PHE A 101 4.38 18.67 0.91
C PHE A 101 3.38 17.58 1.27
N LEU A 102 3.72 16.34 0.90
CA LEU A 102 2.95 15.14 1.25
C LEU A 102 3.78 14.21 2.13
N VAL A 103 3.23 13.85 3.29
CA VAL A 103 3.70 12.76 4.15
C VAL A 103 3.22 11.44 3.57
N LYS A 104 4.17 10.65 3.07
CA LYS A 104 3.88 9.37 2.41
C LYS A 104 3.93 8.23 3.41
N VAL A 105 3.09 7.22 3.21
CA VAL A 105 3.12 5.96 3.99
C VAL A 105 4.39 5.16 3.67
N TYR A 106 4.89 5.27 2.44
CA TYR A 106 6.11 4.62 1.99
C TYR A 106 7.02 5.64 1.29
N GLY A 107 8.27 5.74 1.76
CA GLY A 107 9.27 6.71 1.31
C GLY A 107 9.41 7.91 2.24
N ASP A 108 10.16 8.92 1.81
CA ASP A 108 10.31 10.17 2.59
C ASP A 108 9.17 11.17 2.27
N ILE A 109 9.06 12.24 3.06
CA ILE A 109 8.15 13.36 2.80
C ILE A 109 8.50 13.99 1.44
N LYS A 110 7.49 14.16 0.57
CA LYS A 110 7.66 14.77 -0.75
C LYS A 110 7.30 16.25 -0.69
N GLU A 111 8.31 17.11 -0.70
CA GLU A 111 8.15 18.56 -0.89
C GLU A 111 8.02 18.92 -2.37
N TRP A 112 7.28 20.00 -2.64
CA TRP A 112 6.98 20.51 -3.98
C TRP A 112 7.40 21.97 -4.13
N THR A 113 8.66 22.15 -4.54
CA THR A 113 9.22 23.46 -4.85
C THR A 113 8.46 24.15 -5.98
N ARG A 114 8.63 25.47 -6.13
CA ARG A 114 8.00 26.22 -7.22
C ARG A 114 8.33 25.65 -8.61
N ASP A 115 9.60 25.35 -8.86
CA ASP A 115 10.06 24.81 -10.14
C ASP A 115 9.44 23.44 -10.45
N GLU A 116 9.33 22.56 -9.45
CA GLU A 116 8.66 21.26 -9.61
C GLU A 116 7.16 21.42 -9.89
N ARG A 117 6.50 22.41 -9.26
CA ARG A 117 5.09 22.72 -9.51
C ARG A 117 4.86 23.29 -10.90
N ASP A 118 5.76 24.15 -11.37
CA ASP A 118 5.68 24.70 -12.73
C ASP A 118 5.91 23.59 -13.78
N LYS A 119 6.83 22.64 -13.53
CA LYS A 119 6.97 21.45 -14.38
C LYS A 119 5.73 20.54 -14.36
N LEU A 120 5.18 20.27 -13.17
CA LEU A 120 3.96 19.49 -13.01
C LEU A 120 2.77 20.14 -13.74
N LYS A 121 2.69 21.47 -13.70
CA LYS A 121 1.71 22.26 -14.46
C LYS A 121 1.83 21.98 -15.96
N GLU A 122 3.03 22.05 -16.51
CA GLU A 122 3.29 21.78 -17.94
C GLU A 122 2.87 20.36 -18.33
N GLU A 123 3.21 19.36 -17.51
CA GLU A 123 2.82 17.96 -17.73
C GLU A 123 1.30 17.76 -17.71
N MET A 124 0.58 18.41 -16.79
CA MET A 124 -0.88 18.39 -16.75
C MET A 124 -1.51 19.05 -17.99
N VAL A 125 -0.98 20.19 -18.44
CA VAL A 125 -1.46 20.85 -19.66
C VAL A 125 -1.23 19.97 -20.88
N ALA A 126 -0.06 19.33 -20.98
CA ALA A 126 0.24 18.39 -22.06
C ALA A 126 -0.73 17.19 -22.07
N ALA A 127 -1.10 16.66 -20.91
CA ALA A 127 -2.11 15.60 -20.81
C ALA A 127 -3.49 16.08 -21.30
N LEU A 128 -3.89 17.31 -20.98
CA LEU A 128 -5.15 17.89 -21.47
C LEU A 128 -5.12 18.13 -22.99
N GLU A 129 -4.03 18.64 -23.53
CA GLU A 129 -3.85 18.87 -24.97
C GLU A 129 -3.90 17.55 -25.75
N LYS A 130 -3.22 16.52 -25.27
CA LYS A 130 -3.15 15.20 -25.90
C LYS A 130 -4.50 14.54 -26.14
N TYR A 131 -5.51 14.84 -25.31
CA TYR A 131 -6.83 14.20 -25.37
C TYR A 131 -7.99 15.15 -25.64
N CYS A 132 -7.78 16.46 -25.83
CA CYS A 132 -8.88 17.42 -25.93
C CYS A 132 -9.81 17.18 -27.12
N ASP A 133 -9.27 16.74 -28.26
CA ASP A 133 -10.02 16.41 -29.47
C ASP A 133 -10.20 14.89 -29.69
N ALA A 134 -9.78 14.08 -28.72
CA ALA A 134 -9.86 12.62 -28.81
C ALA A 134 -11.23 12.15 -28.29
N GLU A 135 -12.19 12.01 -29.21
CA GLU A 135 -13.57 11.59 -28.87
C GLU A 135 -13.59 10.30 -28.03
N GLY A 136 -14.33 10.35 -26.91
CA GLY A 136 -14.46 9.25 -25.96
C GLY A 136 -13.21 8.96 -25.11
N LYS A 137 -12.12 9.73 -25.26
CA LYS A 137 -10.85 9.51 -24.54
C LYS A 137 -10.54 10.60 -23.51
N GLN A 138 -11.45 11.54 -23.25
CA GLN A 138 -11.25 12.61 -22.27
C GLN A 138 -10.97 12.08 -20.85
N HIS A 139 -11.55 10.93 -20.48
CA HIS A 139 -11.28 10.25 -19.20
C HIS A 139 -9.80 9.86 -19.03
N LYS A 140 -9.06 9.62 -20.13
CA LYS A 140 -7.62 9.29 -20.09
C LYS A 140 -6.76 10.48 -19.67
N ALA A 141 -7.19 11.71 -19.99
CA ALA A 141 -6.53 12.91 -19.47
C ALA A 141 -6.64 12.96 -17.94
N PHE A 142 -7.81 12.62 -17.40
CA PHE A 142 -8.03 12.60 -15.95
C PHE A 142 -7.23 11.49 -15.28
N GLU A 143 -7.11 10.31 -15.90
CA GLU A 143 -6.20 9.25 -15.43
C GLU A 143 -4.75 9.74 -15.35
N GLU A 144 -4.24 10.34 -16.42
CA GLU A 144 -2.86 10.84 -16.49
C GLU A 144 -2.61 11.97 -15.49
N ILE A 145 -3.52 12.93 -15.37
CA ILE A 145 -3.44 14.03 -14.39
C ILE A 145 -3.49 13.50 -12.95
N ASN A 146 -4.41 12.60 -12.62
CA ASN A 146 -4.48 12.07 -11.27
C ASN A 146 -3.24 11.24 -10.93
N ASP A 147 -2.66 10.50 -11.88
CA ASP A 147 -1.38 9.81 -11.66
C ASP A 147 -0.25 10.80 -11.35
N LEU A 148 -0.17 11.92 -12.06
CA LEU A 148 0.77 13.02 -11.78
C LEU A 148 0.55 13.65 -10.38
N LEU A 149 -0.71 13.77 -9.96
CA LEU A 149 -1.11 14.34 -8.67
C LEU A 149 -1.05 13.34 -7.50
N GLY A 150 -0.63 12.09 -7.74
CA GLY A 150 -0.62 11.01 -6.75
C GLY A 150 0.35 11.18 -5.58
N ASP A 151 1.24 12.17 -5.64
CA ASP A 151 2.15 12.57 -4.56
C ASP A 151 2.00 14.06 -4.16
N PHE A 152 1.01 14.78 -4.71
CA PHE A 152 0.73 16.19 -4.36
C PHE A 152 -0.35 16.27 -3.27
N PRO A 153 -0.19 17.06 -2.19
CA PRO A 153 -1.11 17.05 -1.04
C PRO A 153 -2.47 17.68 -1.35
N SER A 154 -3.53 17.16 -0.73
CA SER A 154 -4.90 17.69 -0.87
C SER A 154 -5.24 18.85 0.08
N ASP A 155 -4.66 18.88 1.29
CA ASP A 155 -4.98 19.87 2.32
C ASP A 155 -3.72 20.31 3.11
N SER A 156 -3.57 21.63 3.32
CA SER A 156 -2.47 22.24 4.06
C SER A 156 -2.47 22.00 5.56
N ARG A 157 -3.60 21.53 6.08
CA ARG A 157 -3.79 21.16 7.49
C ARG A 157 -3.68 19.65 7.71
N PHE A 158 -3.64 18.87 6.64
CA PHE A 158 -3.58 17.42 6.70
C PHE A 158 -2.80 16.83 5.52
N PRO A 159 -1.45 16.90 5.58
CA PRO A 159 -0.57 16.52 4.48
C PRO A 159 -0.40 15.01 4.31
N TYR A 160 -1.42 14.21 4.60
CA TYR A 160 -1.32 12.75 4.56
C TYR A 160 -2.08 12.12 3.40
N THR A 161 -2.76 12.94 2.60
CA THR A 161 -3.62 12.50 1.52
C THR A 161 -3.25 13.22 0.23
N SER A 162 -3.18 12.46 -0.86
CA SER A 162 -2.89 13.00 -2.18
C SER A 162 -4.14 13.59 -2.84
N LEU A 163 -3.96 14.53 -3.77
CA LEU A 163 -5.05 15.04 -4.59
C LEU A 163 -5.74 13.93 -5.39
N LYS A 164 -5.00 12.92 -5.86
CA LYS A 164 -5.58 11.75 -6.54
C LYS A 164 -6.62 11.02 -5.69
N THR A 165 -6.24 10.69 -4.45
CA THR A 165 -7.11 9.97 -3.50
C THR A 165 -8.35 10.81 -3.19
N HIS A 166 -8.14 12.11 -2.97
CA HIS A 166 -9.20 13.08 -2.70
C HIS A 166 -10.18 13.22 -3.88
N HIS A 167 -9.66 13.42 -5.11
CA HIS A 167 -10.48 13.50 -6.32
C HIS A 167 -11.32 12.24 -6.54
N TRP A 168 -10.75 11.06 -6.29
CA TRP A 168 -11.50 9.81 -6.40
C TRP A 168 -12.68 9.77 -5.43
N LEU A 169 -12.41 10.00 -4.15
CA LEU A 169 -13.42 9.90 -3.10
C LEU A 169 -14.55 10.92 -3.31
N THR A 170 -14.21 12.17 -3.64
CA THR A 170 -15.19 13.22 -3.98
C THR A 170 -16.04 12.82 -5.19
N ASP A 171 -15.45 12.31 -6.28
CA ASP A 171 -16.23 11.93 -7.47
C ASP A 171 -17.12 10.71 -7.24
N VAL A 172 -16.68 9.71 -6.47
CA VAL A 172 -17.49 8.54 -6.13
C VAL A 172 -18.67 8.92 -5.24
N ILE A 173 -18.46 9.74 -4.21
CA ILE A 173 -19.55 10.25 -3.35
C ILE A 173 -20.55 11.06 -4.19
N ARG A 174 -20.07 11.96 -5.05
CA ARG A 174 -20.92 12.77 -5.94
C ARG A 174 -21.81 11.92 -6.84
N ARG A 175 -21.29 10.80 -7.35
CA ARG A 175 -22.00 9.89 -8.27
C ARG A 175 -22.85 8.85 -7.55
N ASN A 176 -22.73 8.74 -6.23
CA ASN A 176 -23.51 7.81 -5.44
C ASN A 176 -25.00 8.17 -5.48
N GLU A 177 -25.85 7.15 -5.70
CA GLU A 177 -27.29 7.34 -5.87
C GLU A 177 -27.98 7.80 -4.57
N THR A 178 -27.52 7.28 -3.42
CA THR A 178 -28.00 7.65 -2.09
C THR A 178 -27.67 9.11 -1.78
N PHE A 179 -26.44 9.54 -2.11
CA PHE A 179 -26.02 10.93 -2.03
C PHE A 179 -26.95 11.84 -2.84
N TRP A 180 -27.13 11.52 -4.12
CA TRP A 180 -27.98 12.30 -5.03
C TRP A 180 -29.44 12.38 -4.54
N LYS A 181 -30.02 11.27 -4.05
CA LYS A 181 -31.38 11.24 -3.51
C LYS A 181 -31.54 12.14 -2.29
N ARG A 182 -30.59 12.09 -1.33
CA ARG A 182 -30.63 12.92 -0.12
C ARG A 182 -30.49 14.40 -0.46
N LEU A 183 -29.54 14.76 -1.34
CA LEU A 183 -29.35 16.15 -1.77
C LEU A 183 -30.56 16.69 -2.55
N SER A 184 -31.07 15.91 -3.50
CA SER A 184 -32.26 16.26 -4.28
C SER A 184 -33.48 16.48 -3.37
N SER A 185 -33.67 15.62 -2.39
CA SER A 185 -34.81 15.71 -1.46
C SER A 185 -34.71 16.95 -0.56
N ALA A 186 -33.53 17.25 -0.02
CA ALA A 186 -33.30 18.42 0.83
C ALA A 186 -33.56 19.72 0.05
N ARG A 187 -33.02 19.83 -1.17
CA ARG A 187 -33.11 21.05 -1.98
C ARG A 187 -34.44 21.20 -2.73
N GLY A 188 -35.03 20.11 -3.21
CA GLY A 188 -36.25 20.12 -4.01
C GLY A 188 -37.50 20.40 -3.18
N LEU A 189 -37.54 19.94 -1.92
CA LEU A 189 -38.67 20.13 -1.02
C LEU A 189 -38.54 21.37 -0.11
N LYS A 190 -37.53 22.23 -0.32
CA LYS A 190 -37.11 23.30 0.62
C LYS A 190 -36.90 22.77 2.05
N ARG A 191 -36.50 21.51 2.19
CA ARG A 191 -36.30 20.81 3.46
C ARG A 191 -34.83 20.91 3.87
N GLY A 192 -34.42 22.10 4.31
CA GLY A 192 -33.16 22.31 5.03
C GLY A 192 -31.91 21.80 4.33
N GLU A 193 -30.88 21.50 5.12
CA GLU A 193 -29.62 20.93 4.65
C GLU A 193 -29.70 19.41 4.56
N PRO A 194 -29.02 18.77 3.58
CA PRO A 194 -28.96 17.32 3.51
C PRO A 194 -28.19 16.78 4.72
N ILE A 195 -28.69 15.70 5.31
CA ILE A 195 -28.09 15.06 6.47
C ILE A 195 -27.48 13.72 6.05
N PHE A 196 -26.23 13.50 6.44
CA PHE A 196 -25.51 12.23 6.28
C PHE A 196 -25.01 11.83 7.67
N ASN A 197 -25.31 10.60 8.07
CA ASN A 197 -24.98 10.10 9.41
C ASN A 197 -23.87 9.06 9.37
N ASN A 198 -23.76 8.32 8.26
CA ASN A 198 -22.80 7.25 8.10
C ASN A 198 -22.07 7.39 6.77
N LEU A 199 -20.84 6.90 6.74
CA LEU A 199 -20.02 6.68 5.56
C LEU A 199 -19.33 5.33 5.72
N TYR A 200 -19.21 4.58 4.65
CA TYR A 200 -18.55 3.28 4.63
C TYR A 200 -17.49 3.23 3.54
N ILE A 201 -16.36 2.59 3.83
CA ILE A 201 -15.44 2.07 2.82
C ILE A 201 -15.41 0.57 2.99
N ILE A 202 -15.74 -0.13 1.90
CA ILE A 202 -15.76 -1.58 1.83
C ILE A 202 -14.53 -2.01 1.05
N ARG A 203 -13.69 -2.84 1.66
CA ARG A 203 -12.61 -3.54 0.99
C ARG A 203 -13.07 -4.95 0.65
N ILE A 204 -12.92 -5.33 -0.61
CA ILE A 204 -13.22 -6.64 -1.14
C ILE A 204 -11.92 -7.25 -1.65
N SER A 205 -11.51 -8.37 -1.06
CA SER A 205 -10.33 -9.15 -1.47
C SER A 205 -10.77 -10.54 -1.94
N ILE A 206 -10.09 -11.08 -2.95
CA ILE A 206 -10.33 -12.47 -3.36
C ILE A 206 -9.81 -13.39 -2.24
N SER A 207 -10.63 -14.35 -1.80
CA SER A 207 -10.21 -15.25 -0.73
C SER A 207 -9.02 -16.10 -1.16
N GLU A 208 -8.02 -16.26 -0.28
CA GLU A 208 -6.84 -17.10 -0.55
C GLU A 208 -7.23 -18.55 -0.90
N THR A 209 -8.36 -19.01 -0.34
CA THR A 209 -8.93 -20.32 -0.60
C THR A 209 -9.34 -20.51 -2.06
N GLN A 210 -9.50 -19.48 -2.88
CA GLN A 210 -9.79 -19.67 -4.31
C GLN A 210 -8.59 -20.25 -5.07
N PHE A 211 -7.41 -20.25 -4.48
CA PHE A 211 -6.16 -20.47 -5.19
C PHE A 211 -5.43 -21.77 -4.85
N HIS A 212 -5.96 -22.59 -3.94
CA HIS A 212 -5.31 -23.81 -3.44
C HIS A 212 -5.18 -24.95 -4.48
N ARG A 213 -5.98 -24.93 -5.55
CA ARG A 213 -6.05 -26.02 -6.56
C ARG A 213 -5.18 -25.79 -7.79
N LEU A 214 -4.62 -24.58 -7.95
CA LEU A 214 -3.89 -24.24 -9.16
C LEU A 214 -2.47 -24.81 -9.14
N LYS A 215 -2.11 -25.47 -10.24
CA LYS A 215 -0.78 -26.07 -10.43
C LYS A 215 0.25 -25.09 -11.00
N GLU A 216 -0.20 -24.04 -11.69
CA GLU A 216 0.68 -23.10 -12.41
C GLU A 216 0.38 -21.63 -12.06
N ILE A 217 1.41 -20.79 -11.93
CA ILE A 217 1.26 -19.36 -11.60
C ILE A 217 0.62 -18.57 -12.72
N ARG A 218 0.83 -18.98 -13.97
CA ARG A 218 0.25 -18.29 -15.12
C ARG A 218 -1.27 -18.43 -15.10
N GLY A 219 -1.75 -19.66 -14.92
CA GLY A 219 -3.16 -19.92 -14.71
C GLY A 219 -3.72 -19.19 -13.48
N PHE A 220 -2.92 -19.03 -12.43
CA PHE A 220 -3.27 -18.18 -11.28
C PHE A 220 -3.46 -16.72 -11.67
N ILE A 221 -2.47 -16.11 -12.33
CA ILE A 221 -2.50 -14.69 -12.68
C ILE A 221 -3.70 -14.41 -13.59
N GLU A 222 -3.91 -15.25 -14.58
CA GLU A 222 -5.06 -15.17 -15.49
C GLU A 222 -6.40 -15.32 -14.76
N LEU A 223 -6.54 -16.28 -13.84
CA LEU A 223 -7.77 -16.47 -13.07
C LEU A 223 -8.05 -15.26 -12.19
N ARG A 224 -7.04 -14.78 -11.47
CA ARG A 224 -7.14 -13.59 -10.61
C ARG A 224 -7.60 -12.38 -11.41
N GLU A 225 -6.95 -12.10 -12.55
CA GLU A 225 -7.32 -10.97 -13.41
C GLU A 225 -8.77 -11.07 -13.90
N LYS A 226 -9.21 -12.28 -14.31
CA LYS A 226 -10.59 -12.53 -14.71
C LYS A 226 -11.58 -12.30 -13.56
N ILE A 227 -11.28 -12.79 -12.35
CA ILE A 227 -12.13 -12.56 -11.17
C ILE A 227 -12.27 -11.07 -10.89
N LEU A 228 -11.17 -10.31 -10.91
CA LEU A 228 -11.19 -8.87 -10.68
C LEU A 228 -11.98 -8.14 -11.76
N GLU A 229 -11.81 -8.49 -13.04
CA GLU A 229 -12.54 -7.88 -14.16
C GLU A 229 -14.05 -8.13 -14.06
N ILE A 230 -14.46 -9.38 -13.82
CA ILE A 230 -15.87 -9.75 -13.66
C ILE A 230 -16.48 -9.01 -12.47
N THR A 231 -15.78 -8.99 -11.34
CA THR A 231 -16.25 -8.34 -10.10
C THR A 231 -16.37 -6.83 -10.28
N LYS A 232 -15.37 -6.20 -10.91
CA LYS A 232 -15.39 -4.76 -11.22
C LYS A 232 -16.53 -4.39 -12.15
N SER A 233 -16.81 -5.23 -13.16
CA SER A 233 -17.95 -5.05 -14.06
C SER A 233 -19.29 -5.13 -13.32
N ARG A 234 -19.46 -6.14 -12.47
CA ARG A 234 -20.67 -6.34 -11.65
C ARG A 234 -20.91 -5.22 -10.65
N LEU A 235 -19.85 -4.64 -10.09
CA LEU A 235 -19.91 -3.55 -9.12
C LEU A 235 -19.77 -2.17 -9.76
N SER A 236 -19.83 -2.06 -11.10
CA SER A 236 -19.55 -0.82 -11.82
C SER A 236 -20.42 0.38 -11.41
N SER A 237 -21.65 0.13 -10.95
CA SER A 237 -22.55 1.17 -10.41
C SER A 237 -22.07 1.81 -9.12
N PHE A 238 -21.14 1.16 -8.41
CA PHE A 238 -20.53 1.64 -7.17
C PHE A 238 -19.13 2.23 -7.37
N PHE A 239 -18.65 2.29 -8.62
CA PHE A 239 -17.38 2.91 -9.00
C PHE A 239 -16.16 2.39 -8.20
N PRO A 240 -15.92 1.06 -8.18
CA PRO A 240 -14.85 0.47 -7.38
C PRO A 240 -13.47 1.00 -7.77
N LEU A 241 -12.67 1.35 -6.76
CA LEU A 241 -11.24 1.62 -6.90
C LEU A 241 -10.46 0.31 -6.73
N GLN A 242 -9.57 0.02 -7.66
CA GLN A 242 -8.70 -1.14 -7.54
C GLN A 242 -7.33 -0.69 -7.04
N ILE A 243 -6.90 -1.21 -5.89
CA ILE A 243 -5.54 -1.04 -5.34
C ILE A 243 -4.97 -2.44 -5.17
N GLY A 244 -3.89 -2.75 -5.90
CA GLY A 244 -3.41 -4.12 -5.98
C GLY A 244 -4.49 -5.08 -6.53
N ASP A 245 -4.74 -6.14 -5.76
CA ASP A 245 -5.75 -7.16 -6.01
C ASP A 245 -7.04 -6.94 -5.18
N ASP A 246 -7.17 -5.78 -4.52
CA ASP A 246 -8.35 -5.43 -3.71
C ASP A 246 -9.22 -4.38 -4.43
N LEU A 247 -10.52 -4.45 -4.21
CA LEU A 247 -11.50 -3.45 -4.64
C LEU A 247 -12.03 -2.66 -3.43
N TYR A 248 -12.04 -1.34 -3.54
CA TYR A 248 -12.54 -0.41 -2.54
C TYR A 248 -13.80 0.28 -3.05
N ILE A 249 -14.86 0.27 -2.26
CA ILE A 249 -16.17 0.86 -2.59
C ILE A 249 -16.64 1.76 -1.47
N VAL A 250 -17.29 2.88 -1.82
CA VAL A 250 -17.88 3.83 -0.87
C VAL A 250 -19.39 3.63 -0.79
N CYS A 251 -19.92 3.58 0.43
CA CYS A 251 -21.37 3.60 0.69
C CYS A 251 -21.73 4.68 1.71
N LEU A 252 -22.99 5.11 1.68
CA LEU A 252 -23.56 6.06 2.64
C LEU A 252 -24.64 5.41 3.51
N GLU A 253 -25.13 4.23 3.12
CA GLU A 253 -26.15 3.47 3.85
C GLU A 253 -25.84 1.97 3.89
N GLU A 254 -26.34 1.29 4.93
CA GLU A 254 -26.14 -0.14 5.13
C GLU A 254 -26.82 -1.01 4.04
N ASP A 255 -27.90 -0.52 3.45
CA ASP A 255 -28.60 -1.25 2.38
C ASP A 255 -27.77 -1.33 1.08
N GLU A 256 -26.88 -0.37 0.85
CA GLU A 256 -25.90 -0.45 -0.24
C GLU A 256 -24.87 -1.56 0.02
N LEU A 257 -24.39 -1.69 1.27
CA LEU A 257 -23.49 -2.78 1.68
C LEU A 257 -24.15 -4.15 1.46
N LYS A 258 -25.42 -4.33 1.86
CA LYS A 258 -26.16 -5.58 1.61
C LYS A 258 -26.29 -5.87 0.13
N SER A 259 -26.54 -4.85 -0.69
CA SER A 259 -26.63 -4.97 -2.14
C SER A 259 -25.31 -5.43 -2.76
N ILE A 260 -24.18 -4.89 -2.30
CA ILE A 260 -22.84 -5.29 -2.73
C ILE A 260 -22.56 -6.75 -2.36
N ILE A 261 -22.88 -7.16 -1.13
CA ILE A 261 -22.72 -8.56 -0.67
C ILE A 261 -23.54 -9.51 -1.55
N GLY A 262 -24.79 -9.14 -1.88
CA GLY A 262 -25.64 -9.91 -2.79
C GLY A 262 -25.00 -10.07 -4.18
N LEU A 263 -24.55 -8.97 -4.77
CA LEU A 263 -23.87 -8.98 -6.08
C LEU A 263 -22.59 -9.82 -6.07
N LEU A 264 -21.82 -9.80 -4.98
CA LEU A 264 -20.63 -10.63 -4.82
C LEU A 264 -20.99 -12.12 -4.78
N ALA A 265 -22.01 -12.50 -4.00
CA ALA A 265 -22.46 -13.89 -3.90
C ALA A 265 -22.90 -14.47 -5.27
N GLU A 266 -23.49 -13.64 -6.13
CA GLU A 266 -23.93 -14.02 -7.47
C GLU A 266 -22.77 -14.25 -8.47
N THR A 267 -21.56 -13.79 -8.17
CA THR A 267 -20.41 -13.99 -9.08
C THR A 267 -19.92 -15.43 -9.13
N GLY A 268 -20.24 -16.25 -8.11
CA GLY A 268 -19.77 -17.62 -7.98
C GLY A 268 -18.34 -17.78 -7.45
N PHE A 269 -17.68 -16.70 -7.03
CA PHE A 269 -16.34 -16.73 -6.42
C PHE A 269 -16.40 -16.41 -4.92
N GLY A 270 -15.39 -16.86 -4.16
CA GLY A 270 -15.24 -16.54 -2.74
C GLY A 270 -14.44 -15.24 -2.51
N PHE A 271 -15.01 -14.33 -1.72
CA PHE A 271 -14.39 -13.06 -1.34
C PHE A 271 -14.39 -12.86 0.16
N ASP A 272 -13.35 -12.20 0.66
CA ASP A 272 -13.35 -11.70 2.01
C ASP A 272 -13.61 -10.19 1.99
N VAL A 273 -14.60 -9.76 2.77
CA VAL A 273 -15.14 -8.39 2.77
C VAL A 273 -14.94 -7.77 4.15
N SER A 274 -14.26 -6.63 4.19
CA SER A 274 -14.07 -5.82 5.39
C SER A 274 -14.76 -4.47 5.19
N ALA A 275 -15.51 -4.00 6.17
CA ALA A 275 -16.23 -2.73 6.11
C ALA A 275 -15.77 -1.79 7.22
N PHE A 276 -15.30 -0.62 6.83
CA PHE A 276 -14.97 0.50 7.71
C PHE A 276 -16.16 1.43 7.75
N GLU A 277 -16.72 1.65 8.94
CA GLU A 277 -17.89 2.48 9.16
C GLU A 277 -17.51 3.73 9.95
N TRP A 278 -17.94 4.88 9.47
CA TRP A 278 -17.80 6.17 10.15
C TRP A 278 -19.16 6.73 10.48
N SER A 279 -19.38 7.03 11.75
CA SER A 279 -20.47 7.90 12.15
C SER A 279 -20.03 9.35 11.98
N ILE A 280 -20.75 10.12 11.18
CA ILE A 280 -20.43 11.50 10.84
C ILE A 280 -21.54 12.46 11.27
N ALA A 281 -21.16 13.67 11.65
CA ALA A 281 -22.09 14.76 11.97
C ALA A 281 -21.61 16.05 11.32
N ARG A 282 -22.54 16.95 10.98
CA ARG A 282 -22.21 18.27 10.43
C ARG A 282 -22.24 19.32 11.52
N GLU A 283 -21.12 20.02 11.73
CA GLU A 283 -20.96 21.03 12.77
C GLU A 283 -20.29 22.30 12.23
N GLU A 284 -20.59 23.44 12.84
CA GLU A 284 -19.93 24.72 12.55
C GLU A 284 -18.70 24.89 13.47
N ARG A 285 -17.52 25.14 12.88
CA ARG A 285 -16.23 25.20 13.61
C ARG A 285 -15.32 26.30 13.06
N TYR A 286 -14.46 26.88 13.90
CA TYR A 286 -13.45 27.87 13.50
C TYR A 286 -12.11 27.21 13.11
N VAL A 287 -12.13 26.42 12.04
CA VAL A 287 -10.98 25.63 11.54
C VAL A 287 -10.07 26.40 10.57
N ARG A 288 -10.09 27.73 10.64
CA ARG A 288 -9.25 28.64 9.83
C ARG A 288 -8.50 29.62 10.73
N VAL A 289 -7.35 30.08 10.25
CA VAL A 289 -6.51 31.07 10.94
C VAL A 289 -7.16 32.47 10.92
N ASP A 290 -8.02 32.76 9.94
CA ASP A 290 -8.69 34.05 9.73
C ASP A 290 -10.01 34.24 10.52
N GLU A 291 -10.25 33.40 11.52
CA GLU A 291 -11.41 33.44 12.43
C GLU A 291 -12.79 33.27 11.78
N ARG A 292 -12.86 32.73 10.56
CA ARG A 292 -14.14 32.39 9.92
C ARG A 292 -14.61 31.01 10.35
N SER A 293 -15.88 30.91 10.73
CA SER A 293 -16.53 29.61 10.96
C SER A 293 -16.89 28.95 9.63
N GLU A 294 -16.83 27.62 9.60
CA GLU A 294 -17.21 26.81 8.46
C GLU A 294 -18.00 25.59 8.92
N LYS A 295 -19.03 25.21 8.15
CA LYS A 295 -19.77 23.97 8.37
C LYS A 295 -19.02 22.79 7.78
N ILE A 296 -18.42 21.98 8.64
CA ILE A 296 -17.64 20.81 8.28
C ILE A 296 -18.33 19.52 8.76
N TYR A 297 -18.04 18.40 8.10
CA TYR A 297 -18.35 17.10 8.67
C TYR A 297 -17.27 16.73 9.67
N ILE A 298 -17.66 16.16 10.80
CA ILE A 298 -16.75 15.61 11.80
C ILE A 298 -17.06 14.12 12.02
N ILE A 299 -16.03 13.33 12.33
CA ILE A 299 -16.21 11.92 12.66
C ILE A 299 -16.51 11.81 14.17
N LYS A 300 -17.66 11.21 14.49
CA LYS A 300 -18.10 10.93 15.86
C LYS A 300 -17.58 9.60 16.38
N ASP A 301 -17.57 8.60 15.51
CA ASP A 301 -17.08 7.25 15.81
C ASP A 301 -16.57 6.57 14.53
N ALA A 302 -15.67 5.61 14.67
CA ALA A 302 -15.15 4.79 13.57
C ALA A 302 -15.01 3.33 14.02
N VAL A 303 -15.67 2.43 13.28
CA VAL A 303 -15.73 1.00 13.59
C VAL A 303 -15.26 0.20 12.38
N GLU A 304 -14.29 -0.68 12.57
CA GLU A 304 -13.97 -1.74 11.62
C GLU A 304 -14.87 -2.93 11.92
N ARG A 305 -15.80 -3.23 11.02
CA ARG A 305 -16.69 -4.39 11.16
C ARG A 305 -15.90 -5.68 10.98
N PRO A 306 -16.29 -6.78 11.65
CA PRO A 306 -15.68 -8.08 11.42
C PRO A 306 -15.67 -8.45 9.94
N GLN A 307 -14.56 -9.02 9.49
CA GLN A 307 -14.46 -9.54 8.13
C GLN A 307 -15.50 -10.65 7.93
N ILE A 308 -16.19 -10.59 6.79
CA ILE A 308 -17.13 -11.63 6.37
C ILE A 308 -16.64 -12.29 5.09
N SER A 309 -16.89 -13.58 4.99
CA SER A 309 -16.57 -14.40 3.83
C SER A 309 -17.87 -14.61 3.03
N VAL A 310 -17.88 -14.20 1.76
CA VAL A 310 -19.03 -14.21 0.85
C VAL A 310 -18.75 -15.07 -0.39
N GLY A 311 -19.76 -15.82 -0.83
CA GLY A 311 -19.75 -16.55 -2.11
C GLY A 311 -19.47 -18.05 -1.97
N ALA A 312 -19.19 -18.70 -3.10
CA ALA A 312 -18.94 -20.14 -3.14
C ALA A 312 -17.50 -20.44 -2.71
N TYR A 313 -17.38 -21.00 -1.51
CA TYR A 313 -16.18 -21.69 -1.07
C TYR A 313 -16.34 -23.14 -1.49
N GLU A 314 -15.58 -23.61 -2.48
CA GLU A 314 -15.46 -25.05 -2.66
C GLU A 314 -14.92 -25.62 -1.35
N SER A 315 -15.74 -26.39 -0.64
CA SER A 315 -15.48 -26.89 0.71
C SER A 315 -14.10 -27.56 0.79
N LEU A 316 -13.37 -27.19 1.85
CA LEU A 316 -11.99 -27.56 2.18
C LEU A 316 -11.71 -29.07 2.36
N ASP A 317 -12.69 -29.94 2.13
CA ASP A 317 -12.57 -31.39 2.41
C ASP A 317 -11.73 -32.15 1.37
N TYR A 318 -11.14 -31.48 0.38
CA TYR A 318 -10.23 -32.10 -0.57
C TYR A 318 -8.77 -31.90 -0.15
N ILE A 319 -8.17 -32.95 0.41
CA ILE A 319 -6.72 -33.11 0.54
C ILE A 319 -6.21 -33.49 -0.86
N PRO A 320 -5.47 -32.62 -1.57
CA PRO A 320 -4.92 -33.00 -2.87
C PRO A 320 -3.93 -34.15 -2.67
N GLU A 321 -4.25 -35.33 -3.19
CA GLU A 321 -3.38 -36.53 -3.14
C GLU A 321 -2.07 -36.35 -3.92
N SER A 322 -1.95 -35.29 -4.73
CA SER A 322 -0.77 -35.00 -5.55
C SER A 322 -0.10 -33.68 -5.15
N SER A 323 1.22 -33.72 -4.97
CA SER A 323 2.10 -32.57 -4.73
C SER A 323 1.80 -31.42 -5.68
N ALA A 324 1.64 -30.21 -5.14
CA ALA A 324 1.42 -29.02 -5.95
C ALA A 324 2.60 -28.79 -6.91
N GLU A 325 2.34 -28.88 -8.21
CA GLU A 325 3.34 -28.75 -9.27
C GLU A 325 3.61 -27.28 -9.61
N PHE A 326 3.93 -26.47 -8.59
CA PHE A 326 4.53 -25.16 -8.84
C PHE A 326 5.89 -25.29 -9.56
N SER A 327 6.38 -26.50 -9.77
CA SER A 327 7.69 -26.86 -10.28
C SER A 327 8.04 -26.37 -11.69
N LYS A 328 7.12 -25.84 -12.50
CA LYS A 328 7.46 -25.17 -13.77
C LYS A 328 7.48 -23.63 -13.67
N ILE A 329 7.10 -23.03 -12.54
CA ILE A 329 6.46 -21.70 -12.46
C ILE A 329 7.29 -20.46 -12.76
N LEU A 330 8.61 -20.55 -12.88
CA LEU A 330 9.40 -19.39 -13.35
C LEU A 330 10.13 -19.65 -14.66
N GLU A 331 9.81 -20.75 -15.36
CA GLU A 331 10.46 -21.20 -16.61
C GLU A 331 11.96 -21.54 -16.45
N GLY A 332 12.36 -22.17 -15.34
CA GLY A 332 13.72 -22.65 -15.13
C GLY A 332 13.81 -23.87 -14.22
N ASP A 333 14.86 -24.68 -14.39
CA ASP A 333 15.20 -25.81 -13.54
C ASP A 333 15.89 -25.31 -12.26
N TYR A 334 15.11 -24.73 -11.34
CA TYR A 334 15.61 -24.21 -10.07
C TYR A 334 15.74 -25.29 -8.99
N GLU A 335 16.79 -25.20 -8.19
CA GLU A 335 17.05 -26.14 -7.09
C GLU A 335 16.12 -25.92 -5.87
N TYR A 336 15.66 -24.69 -5.65
CA TYR A 336 14.74 -24.28 -4.59
C TYR A 336 13.73 -23.23 -5.05
N VAL A 337 12.69 -23.04 -4.23
CA VAL A 337 11.71 -21.97 -4.36
C VAL A 337 11.68 -21.17 -3.07
N ALA A 338 11.82 -19.85 -3.18
CA ALA A 338 11.56 -18.88 -2.13
C ALA A 338 10.12 -18.38 -2.25
N TRP A 339 9.34 -18.61 -1.21
CA TRP A 339 8.01 -18.07 -1.01
C TRP A 339 8.10 -16.89 -0.05
N ILE A 340 7.51 -15.76 -0.40
CA ILE A 340 7.57 -14.55 0.39
C ILE A 340 6.15 -14.18 0.75
N SER A 341 5.86 -14.02 2.04
CA SER A 341 4.61 -13.44 2.52
C SER A 341 4.92 -12.09 3.16
N ILE A 342 4.14 -11.07 2.83
CA ILE A 342 4.20 -9.74 3.41
C ILE A 342 2.78 -9.34 3.82
N GLN A 343 2.59 -8.94 5.07
CA GLN A 343 1.28 -8.50 5.57
C GLN A 343 1.44 -7.36 6.60
N PRO A 344 0.50 -6.40 6.65
CA PRO A 344 0.46 -5.43 7.73
C PRO A 344 0.29 -6.11 9.10
N LYS A 345 0.77 -5.46 10.16
CA LYS A 345 0.60 -5.92 11.54
C LYS A 345 -0.42 -5.03 12.25
N GLY A 346 -1.61 -5.58 12.48
CA GLY A 346 -2.73 -4.85 13.07
C GLY A 346 -3.84 -4.59 12.04
N ASP A 347 -4.96 -4.09 12.54
CA ASP A 347 -6.11 -3.69 11.75
C ASP A 347 -5.91 -2.27 11.17
N MET A 348 -6.79 -1.79 10.29
CA MET A 348 -6.55 -0.49 9.64
C MET A 348 -6.54 0.66 10.64
N LYS A 349 -7.29 0.53 11.75
CA LYS A 349 -7.32 1.52 12.82
C LYS A 349 -5.95 1.63 13.50
N GLU A 350 -5.35 0.50 13.88
CA GLU A 350 -4.01 0.44 14.48
C GLU A 350 -2.95 0.99 13.52
N LEU A 351 -2.98 0.56 12.25
CA LEU A 351 -2.03 1.02 11.24
C LEU A 351 -2.09 2.54 11.05
N SER A 352 -3.30 3.09 11.02
CA SER A 352 -3.54 4.53 10.85
C SER A 352 -3.06 5.34 12.05
N GLN A 353 -3.32 4.84 13.25
CA GLN A 353 -2.79 5.45 14.46
C GLN A 353 -1.26 5.50 14.42
N LYS A 354 -0.60 4.38 14.08
CA LYS A 354 0.87 4.31 14.02
C LYS A 354 1.47 5.22 12.96
N PHE A 355 0.85 5.29 11.79
CA PHE A 355 1.30 6.18 10.73
C PHE A 355 1.17 7.65 11.11
N LEU A 356 0.04 8.04 11.72
CA LEU A 356 -0.19 9.42 12.15
C LEU A 356 0.72 9.81 13.33
N GLU A 357 0.93 8.92 14.31
CA GLU A 357 1.89 9.11 15.40
C GLU A 357 3.31 9.37 14.86
N TRP A 358 3.77 8.54 13.93
CA TRP A 358 5.07 8.72 13.27
C TRP A 358 5.12 10.05 12.51
N GLY A 359 4.11 10.31 11.68
CA GLY A 359 4.08 11.49 10.82
C GLY A 359 4.05 12.79 11.61
N GLU A 360 3.25 12.88 12.67
CA GLU A 360 3.21 14.09 13.53
C GLU A 360 4.55 14.33 14.24
N SER A 361 5.23 13.26 14.66
CA SER A 361 6.60 13.37 15.20
C SER A 361 7.55 13.92 14.15
N GLU A 362 7.45 13.45 12.91
CA GLU A 362 8.30 13.89 11.80
C GLU A 362 8.01 15.34 11.41
N LEU A 363 6.73 15.73 11.33
CA LEU A 363 6.30 17.09 11.02
C LEU A 363 6.74 18.07 12.09
N LYS A 364 6.64 17.70 13.37
CA LYS A 364 7.18 18.49 14.47
C LYS A 364 8.71 18.61 14.39
N SER A 365 9.41 17.56 13.96
CA SER A 365 10.87 17.60 13.84
C SER A 365 11.35 18.47 12.67
N ARG A 366 10.69 18.41 11.52
CA ARG A 366 11.14 19.08 10.27
C ARG A 366 10.53 20.45 10.02
N TYR A 367 9.32 20.72 10.52
CA TYR A 367 8.53 21.91 10.15
C TYR A 367 7.96 22.69 11.34
N ALA A 368 8.49 22.52 12.56
CA ALA A 368 7.99 23.21 13.75
C ALA A 368 8.03 24.75 13.65
N ASP A 369 8.97 25.31 12.87
CA ASP A 369 9.17 26.74 12.64
C ASP A 369 8.24 27.32 11.57
N ARG A 370 7.64 26.49 10.71
CA ARG A 370 6.82 26.92 9.55
C ARG A 370 5.31 26.80 9.79
N ARG A 371 4.90 26.00 10.78
CA ARG A 371 3.50 25.71 11.06
C ARG A 371 2.82 26.82 11.86
N ARG A 372 1.54 27.09 11.58
CA ARG A 372 0.70 28.04 12.33
C ARG A 372 -0.44 27.32 13.02
N GLU A 373 -0.63 27.56 14.32
CA GLU A 373 -1.72 26.93 15.08
C GLU A 373 -3.08 27.47 14.63
N LEU A 374 -4.07 26.57 14.55
CA LEU A 374 -5.47 26.92 14.26
C LEU A 374 -6.14 27.55 15.48
N LYS A 375 -7.16 28.40 15.27
CA LYS A 375 -7.87 29.08 16.35
C LYS A 375 -8.65 28.11 17.25
N GLU A 376 -9.44 27.23 16.64
CA GLU A 376 -10.09 26.11 17.34
C GLU A 376 -9.49 24.79 16.86
N PRO A 377 -8.39 24.33 17.49
CA PRO A 377 -7.79 23.07 17.09
C PRO A 377 -8.74 21.91 17.42
N VAL A 378 -8.93 20.99 16.48
CA VAL A 378 -9.69 19.77 16.72
C VAL A 378 -8.71 18.74 17.29
N ARG A 379 -8.70 18.61 18.62
CA ARG A 379 -7.75 17.78 19.39
C ARG A 379 -8.31 16.42 19.83
N GLU A 380 -9.62 16.19 19.68
CA GLU A 380 -10.31 14.93 20.05
C GLU A 380 -11.15 14.37 18.88
N PRO A 381 -11.36 13.03 18.76
CA PRO A 381 -10.85 11.93 19.60
C PRO A 381 -9.62 11.22 19.01
N THR A 382 -8.86 10.58 19.90
CA THR A 382 -7.70 9.73 19.65
C THR A 382 -8.04 8.49 18.79
N ALA A 383 -7.24 8.25 17.76
CA ALA A 383 -7.24 7.06 16.88
C ALA A 383 -8.48 6.87 15.97
N LEU A 384 -9.01 7.95 15.39
CA LEU A 384 -9.97 7.82 14.29
C LEU A 384 -9.26 7.81 12.93
N LEU A 385 -9.53 6.76 12.16
CA LEU A 385 -9.11 6.59 10.77
C LEU A 385 -10.02 7.49 9.90
N SER A 386 -9.51 8.46 9.16
CA SER A 386 -10.29 9.14 8.10
C SER A 386 -10.48 8.22 6.88
N PRO A 387 -11.57 8.36 6.09
CA PRO A 387 -11.72 7.63 4.82
C PRO A 387 -10.53 7.82 3.87
N GLU A 388 -10.01 9.04 3.77
CA GLU A 388 -8.88 9.36 2.88
C GLU A 388 -7.55 8.75 3.36
N ILE A 389 -7.32 8.72 4.68
CA ILE A 389 -6.08 8.13 5.22
C ILE A 389 -6.09 6.61 5.06
N ALA A 390 -7.27 5.94 5.14
CA ALA A 390 -7.39 4.51 4.89
C ALA A 390 -6.94 4.15 3.46
N LEU A 391 -7.41 4.93 2.49
CA LEU A 391 -7.03 4.77 1.08
C LEU A 391 -5.57 5.13 0.86
N SER A 392 -5.07 6.19 1.50
CA SER A 392 -3.66 6.61 1.40
C SER A 392 -2.71 5.52 1.94
N ILE A 393 -3.11 4.84 3.03
CA ILE A 393 -2.40 3.66 3.58
C ILE A 393 -2.43 2.50 2.59
N ALA A 394 -3.59 2.19 2.00
CA ALA A 394 -3.69 1.14 0.99
C ALA A 394 -2.82 1.43 -0.25
N GLU A 395 -2.88 2.64 -0.81
CA GLU A 395 -2.09 3.04 -1.98
C GLU A 395 -0.59 3.07 -1.68
N GLY A 396 -0.20 3.61 -0.52
CA GLY A 396 1.20 3.65 -0.10
C GLY A 396 1.79 2.26 0.17
N TYR A 397 1.01 1.37 0.77
CA TYR A 397 1.38 -0.03 0.94
C TYR A 397 1.52 -0.75 -0.40
N ASP A 398 0.60 -0.55 -1.35
CA ASP A 398 0.73 -1.13 -2.70
C ASP A 398 1.99 -0.64 -3.44
N LYS A 399 2.33 0.66 -3.34
CA LYS A 399 3.61 1.19 -3.86
C LYS A 399 4.82 0.47 -3.25
N PHE A 400 4.80 0.18 -1.94
CA PHE A 400 5.83 -0.61 -1.27
C PHE A 400 5.91 -2.05 -1.81
N LEU A 401 4.77 -2.69 -2.01
CA LEU A 401 4.69 -4.05 -2.56
C LEU A 401 5.19 -4.12 -4.01
N GLU A 402 4.97 -3.08 -4.82
CA GLU A 402 5.53 -2.98 -6.17
C GLU A 402 7.06 -2.93 -6.18
N ASP A 403 7.64 -2.17 -5.25
CA ASP A 403 9.10 -2.12 -5.10
C ASP A 403 9.64 -3.45 -4.54
N CYS A 404 8.89 -4.13 -3.67
CA CYS A 404 9.22 -5.49 -3.26
C CYS A 404 9.22 -6.46 -4.45
N ALA A 405 8.20 -6.40 -5.33
CA ALA A 405 8.14 -7.22 -6.54
C ALA A 405 9.39 -7.00 -7.42
N LYS A 406 9.78 -5.73 -7.64
CA LYS A 406 10.99 -5.38 -8.40
C LYS A 406 12.27 -5.89 -7.72
N ALA A 407 12.34 -5.84 -6.39
CA ALA A 407 13.49 -6.30 -5.63
C ALA A 407 13.59 -7.83 -5.57
N ILE A 408 12.46 -8.54 -5.62
CA ILE A 408 12.37 -10.00 -5.66
C ILE A 408 12.74 -10.49 -7.05
N ASN A 409 12.11 -9.97 -8.10
CA ASN A 409 12.37 -10.35 -9.48
C ASN A 409 12.52 -9.10 -10.38
N PRO A 410 13.75 -8.57 -10.55
CA PRO A 410 13.97 -7.37 -11.34
C PRO A 410 13.62 -7.49 -12.84
N THR A 411 13.75 -8.70 -13.41
CA THR A 411 13.53 -8.93 -14.85
C THR A 411 12.05 -9.15 -15.17
N ASN A 412 11.31 -9.77 -14.27
CA ASN A 412 9.86 -9.94 -14.40
C ASN A 412 9.15 -9.79 -13.05
N PRO A 413 8.98 -8.55 -12.55
CA PRO A 413 8.35 -8.31 -11.25
C PRO A 413 6.96 -8.91 -11.14
N GLN A 414 6.13 -8.75 -12.18
CA GLN A 414 4.75 -9.24 -12.21
C GLN A 414 4.65 -10.75 -12.17
N GLY A 415 5.59 -11.46 -12.81
CA GLY A 415 5.64 -12.93 -12.78
C GLY A 415 5.99 -13.52 -11.41
N SER A 416 6.46 -12.70 -10.46
CA SER A 416 6.73 -13.14 -9.08
C SER A 416 5.52 -12.98 -8.16
N ILE A 417 4.49 -12.26 -8.56
CA ILE A 417 3.34 -11.93 -7.72
C ILE A 417 2.33 -13.08 -7.80
N VAL A 418 2.09 -13.73 -6.66
CA VAL A 418 0.95 -14.63 -6.48
C VAL A 418 -0.24 -13.73 -6.15
N THR A 419 -0.43 -13.29 -4.91
CA THR A 419 -1.47 -12.31 -4.56
C THR A 419 -0.84 -11.00 -4.10
N ARG A 420 -1.48 -9.88 -4.40
CA ARG A 420 -1.15 -8.51 -3.98
C ARG A 420 -2.34 -7.85 -3.31
N SER A 421 -2.83 -8.48 -2.23
CA SER A 421 -3.85 -7.91 -1.36
C SER A 421 -3.21 -7.13 -0.21
N PHE A 422 -3.91 -6.12 0.29
CA PHE A 422 -3.55 -5.40 1.51
C PHE A 422 -3.46 -6.35 2.72
N SER A 423 -4.36 -7.32 2.82
CA SER A 423 -4.41 -8.26 3.95
C SER A 423 -3.18 -9.16 4.01
N ARG A 424 -2.81 -9.74 2.88
CA ARG A 424 -1.58 -10.50 2.68
C ARG A 424 -1.19 -10.47 1.21
N THR A 425 0.09 -10.23 0.98
CA THR A 425 0.71 -10.34 -0.34
C THR A 425 1.66 -11.52 -0.33
N ILE A 426 1.58 -12.36 -1.37
CA ILE A 426 2.44 -13.53 -1.54
C ILE A 426 3.22 -13.38 -2.84
N PHE A 427 4.53 -13.53 -2.77
CA PHE A 427 5.41 -13.62 -3.92
C PHE A 427 6.10 -14.99 -3.97
N ILE A 428 6.61 -15.31 -5.16
CA ILE A 428 7.41 -16.50 -5.41
C ILE A 428 8.65 -16.16 -6.25
N ARG A 429 9.76 -16.84 -5.95
CA ARG A 429 11.00 -16.75 -6.71
C ARG A 429 11.72 -18.10 -6.72
N GLY A 430 12.16 -18.53 -7.89
CA GLY A 430 13.03 -19.68 -8.10
C GLY A 430 14.46 -19.27 -7.82
N ILE A 431 15.18 -20.07 -7.05
CA ILE A 431 16.56 -19.81 -6.67
C ILE A 431 17.38 -21.09 -6.75
N ASP A 432 18.65 -20.97 -7.08
CA ASP A 432 19.57 -22.11 -7.17
C ASP A 432 20.35 -22.30 -5.87
N GLU A 433 20.61 -21.20 -5.15
CA GLU A 433 21.38 -21.21 -3.91
C GLU A 433 20.57 -20.63 -2.73
N PRO A 434 20.58 -21.27 -1.53
CA PRO A 434 19.89 -20.76 -0.33
C PRO A 434 20.27 -19.34 0.10
N SER A 435 21.44 -18.86 -0.31
CA SER A 435 21.92 -17.51 -0.06
C SER A 435 21.19 -16.43 -0.86
N GLU A 436 20.59 -16.76 -2.01
CA GLU A 436 19.74 -15.82 -2.74
C GLU A 436 18.53 -15.42 -1.89
N ALA A 437 17.99 -16.34 -1.08
CA ALA A 437 16.91 -16.01 -0.15
C ALA A 437 17.35 -15.02 0.93
N LEU A 438 18.61 -15.06 1.38
CA LEU A 438 19.16 -14.07 2.29
C LEU A 438 19.25 -12.69 1.62
N GLN A 439 19.62 -12.64 0.33
CA GLN A 439 19.61 -11.39 -0.44
C GLN A 439 18.19 -10.84 -0.61
N THR A 440 17.23 -11.70 -0.97
CA THR A 440 15.81 -11.33 -1.06
C THR A 440 15.29 -10.79 0.27
N TYR A 441 15.55 -11.49 1.37
CA TYR A 441 15.19 -11.04 2.72
C TYR A 441 15.77 -9.66 3.02
N ASN A 442 17.05 -9.45 2.73
CA ASN A 442 17.71 -8.17 2.99
C ASN A 442 17.17 -7.03 2.14
N ASN A 443 16.87 -7.28 0.87
CA ASN A 443 16.28 -6.29 0.00
C ASN A 443 14.90 -5.85 0.51
N ILE A 444 14.06 -6.80 0.91
CA ILE A 444 12.74 -6.52 1.48
C ILE A 444 12.87 -5.75 2.80
N ALA A 445 13.76 -6.17 3.70
CA ALA A 445 14.00 -5.47 4.96
C ALA A 445 14.44 -4.00 4.75
N ASN A 446 15.29 -3.75 3.74
CA ASN A 446 15.72 -2.38 3.40
C ASN A 446 14.58 -1.52 2.84
N LEU A 447 13.66 -2.11 2.08
CA LEU A 447 12.46 -1.40 1.61
C LEU A 447 11.49 -1.15 2.76
N LYS A 448 11.27 -2.15 3.62
CA LYS A 448 10.42 -2.08 4.80
C LYS A 448 10.86 -0.97 5.76
N ALA A 449 12.16 -0.69 5.86
CA ALA A 449 12.68 0.41 6.67
C ALA A 449 12.18 1.81 6.23
N LYS A 450 11.61 1.94 5.02
CA LYS A 450 11.00 3.17 4.49
C LYS A 450 9.47 3.15 4.58
N LEU A 451 8.88 2.11 5.14
CA LEU A 451 7.44 1.95 5.30
C LEU A 451 7.06 2.35 6.73
N HIS A 452 6.16 3.31 6.86
CA HIS A 452 5.81 3.95 8.14
C HIS A 452 4.58 3.35 8.81
N ILE A 453 4.20 2.13 8.39
CA ILE A 453 3.18 1.31 9.03
C ILE A 453 3.78 -0.02 9.51
N PRO A 454 3.33 -0.57 10.64
CA PRO A 454 3.74 -1.90 11.08
C PRO A 454 3.44 -2.96 10.02
N THR A 455 4.46 -3.73 9.66
CA THR A 455 4.36 -4.81 8.67
C THR A 455 5.23 -5.97 9.14
N VAL A 456 4.87 -7.19 8.76
CA VAL A 456 5.70 -8.38 8.96
C VAL A 456 5.90 -9.10 7.63
N PHE A 457 7.07 -9.71 7.45
CA PHE A 457 7.32 -10.54 6.29
C PHE A 457 8.09 -11.82 6.61
N SER A 458 7.81 -12.87 5.86
CA SER A 458 8.49 -14.16 5.98
C SER A 458 8.96 -14.63 4.62
N VAL A 459 10.21 -15.12 4.57
CA VAL A 459 10.76 -15.79 3.39
C VAL A 459 10.92 -17.27 3.72
N VAL A 460 10.19 -18.13 3.04
CA VAL A 460 10.23 -19.59 3.21
C VAL A 460 10.87 -20.23 1.99
N VAL A 461 11.99 -20.90 2.20
CA VAL A 461 12.76 -21.58 1.16
C VAL A 461 12.52 -23.07 1.25
N ALA A 462 12.00 -23.68 0.19
CA ALA A 462 11.73 -25.11 0.14
C ALA A 462 12.09 -25.72 -1.22
N LYS A 463 12.04 -27.05 -1.32
CA LYS A 463 12.14 -27.74 -2.60
C LYS A 463 10.89 -27.45 -3.46
N PRO A 464 11.00 -27.42 -4.81
CA PRO A 464 9.87 -27.11 -5.70
C PRO A 464 8.63 -28.00 -5.49
N LYS A 465 8.82 -29.26 -5.04
CA LYS A 465 7.73 -30.21 -4.78
C LYS A 465 7.08 -30.06 -3.39
N TYR A 466 7.54 -29.12 -2.57
CA TYR A 466 7.01 -28.93 -1.23
C TYR A 466 5.59 -28.35 -1.30
N PRO A 467 4.58 -28.93 -0.61
CA PRO A 467 3.19 -28.53 -0.79
C PRO A 467 2.92 -27.08 -0.36
N PHE A 468 2.21 -26.30 -1.19
CA PHE A 468 1.92 -24.89 -0.91
C PHE A 468 1.07 -24.68 0.35
N TRP A 469 0.11 -25.55 0.64
CA TRP A 469 -0.67 -25.43 1.88
C TRP A 469 0.22 -25.53 3.14
N ARG A 470 1.29 -26.33 3.10
CA ARG A 470 2.31 -26.36 4.17
C ARG A 470 3.12 -25.06 4.22
N ILE A 471 3.39 -24.42 3.08
CA ILE A 471 4.02 -23.08 3.05
C ILE A 471 3.12 -22.06 3.75
N LEU A 472 1.80 -22.07 3.48
CA LEU A 472 0.85 -21.17 4.13
C LEU A 472 0.82 -21.34 5.65
N GLU A 473 0.95 -22.56 6.17
CA GLU A 473 1.10 -22.81 7.61
C GLU A 473 2.33 -22.11 8.20
N LEU A 474 3.41 -21.98 7.43
CA LEU A 474 4.67 -21.32 7.84
C LEU A 474 4.61 -19.79 7.76
N PHE A 475 3.57 -19.21 7.17
CA PHE A 475 3.36 -17.76 7.18
C PHE A 475 2.68 -17.25 8.45
N ARG A 476 2.25 -18.13 9.36
CA ARG A 476 1.57 -17.78 10.61
C ARG A 476 2.56 -17.31 11.69
N HIS A 477 3.20 -16.17 11.44
CA HIS A 477 4.22 -15.61 12.32
C HIS A 477 4.03 -14.10 12.53
N ASP A 478 4.20 -13.65 13.78
CA ASP A 478 4.02 -12.25 14.19
C ASP A 478 5.30 -11.39 14.11
N ALA A 479 6.36 -11.95 13.49
CA ALA A 479 7.68 -11.36 13.39
C ALA A 479 8.36 -11.75 12.08
N ASP A 480 9.27 -10.89 11.61
CA ASP A 480 10.04 -11.15 10.40
C ASP A 480 10.93 -12.38 10.56
N CYS A 481 10.94 -13.24 9.55
CA CYS A 481 11.76 -14.45 9.60
C CYS A 481 12.15 -15.03 8.23
N LEU A 482 13.25 -15.77 8.23
CA LEU A 482 13.74 -16.56 7.11
C LEU A 482 13.72 -18.04 7.50
N VAL A 483 12.92 -18.83 6.80
CA VAL A 483 12.69 -20.25 7.07
C VAL A 483 13.29 -21.08 5.94
N PHE A 484 14.06 -22.10 6.29
CA PHE A 484 14.57 -23.09 5.33
C PHE A 484 13.98 -24.46 5.63
N VAL A 485 13.30 -25.03 4.66
CA VAL A 485 12.80 -26.40 4.65
C VAL A 485 13.71 -27.24 3.75
N VAL A 486 14.62 -28.00 4.35
CA VAL A 486 15.58 -28.83 3.60
C VAL A 486 15.56 -30.25 4.12
N GLY A 487 15.10 -31.17 3.26
CA GLY A 487 14.80 -32.54 3.66
C GLY A 487 13.67 -32.53 4.70
N GLU A 488 13.86 -33.24 5.80
CA GLU A 488 12.91 -33.32 6.92
C GLU A 488 13.15 -32.25 8.00
N LYS A 489 14.19 -31.40 7.86
CA LYS A 489 14.55 -30.40 8.86
C LYS A 489 14.10 -29.01 8.44
N MET A 490 13.47 -28.31 9.39
CA MET A 490 13.13 -26.90 9.31
C MET A 490 14.12 -26.09 10.15
N VAL A 491 14.70 -25.04 9.57
CA VAL A 491 15.54 -24.09 10.30
C VAL A 491 14.93 -22.70 10.13
N LYS A 492 14.59 -22.06 11.25
CA LYS A 492 14.03 -20.71 11.29
C LYS A 492 15.08 -19.74 11.82
N LEU A 493 15.33 -18.67 11.07
CA LEU A 493 16.18 -17.55 11.47
C LEU A 493 15.29 -16.33 11.73
N SER A 494 15.36 -15.75 12.93
CA SER A 494 14.71 -14.48 13.23
C SER A 494 15.45 -13.31 12.58
N ASP A 495 14.83 -12.14 12.51
CA ASP A 495 15.46 -10.92 12.02
C ASP A 495 16.78 -10.60 12.73
N ASP A 496 16.83 -10.76 14.06
CA ASP A 496 18.05 -10.59 14.85
C ASP A 496 19.18 -11.51 14.39
N VAL A 497 18.86 -12.77 14.06
CA VAL A 497 19.85 -13.74 13.57
C VAL A 497 20.30 -13.36 12.17
N VAL A 498 19.40 -12.93 11.30
CA VAL A 498 19.75 -12.41 9.96
C VAL A 498 20.65 -11.17 10.08
N GLY A 499 20.38 -10.28 11.04
CA GLY A 499 21.22 -9.14 11.38
C GLY A 499 22.64 -9.54 11.78
N LEU A 500 22.80 -10.60 12.58
CA LEU A 500 24.13 -11.14 12.91
C LEU A 500 24.89 -11.59 11.65
N LEU A 501 24.23 -12.24 10.70
CA LEU A 501 24.88 -12.67 9.44
C LEU A 501 25.41 -11.48 8.64
N ARG A 502 24.65 -10.38 8.55
CA ARG A 502 25.09 -9.16 7.85
C ARG A 502 26.40 -8.61 8.41
N ASN A 503 26.60 -8.68 9.72
CA ASN A 503 27.81 -8.20 10.40
C ASN A 503 29.06 -9.04 10.09
N VAL A 504 28.90 -10.25 9.54
CA VAL A 504 30.00 -11.15 9.17
C VAL A 504 30.39 -11.00 7.70
N VAL A 505 29.45 -10.67 6.81
CA VAL A 505 29.62 -10.66 5.35
C VAL A 505 30.89 -9.93 4.88
N SER A 506 31.15 -8.71 5.37
CA SER A 506 32.31 -7.92 4.93
C SER A 506 33.65 -8.57 5.27
N SER A 507 33.70 -9.35 6.36
CA SER A 507 34.92 -9.99 6.85
C SER A 507 35.28 -11.25 6.06
N LEU A 508 34.34 -11.79 5.27
CA LEU A 508 34.54 -13.02 4.50
C LEU A 508 35.09 -12.82 3.09
N ARG A 509 35.17 -11.58 2.60
CA ARG A 509 35.51 -11.26 1.19
C ARG A 509 36.82 -11.87 0.72
N ASP A 510 37.82 -11.94 1.59
CA ASP A 510 39.15 -12.51 1.28
C ASP A 510 39.30 -13.99 1.67
N THR A 511 38.26 -14.59 2.24
CA THR A 511 38.25 -16.01 2.62
C THR A 511 38.05 -16.86 1.38
N SER A 512 38.87 -17.89 1.18
CA SER A 512 38.66 -18.87 0.10
C SER A 512 37.37 -19.66 0.31
N ARG A 513 36.57 -19.83 -0.74
CA ARG A 513 35.35 -20.64 -0.72
C ARG A 513 35.60 -22.10 -0.39
N SER A 514 36.72 -22.67 -0.86
CA SER A 514 37.08 -24.07 -0.57
C SER A 514 37.42 -24.24 0.92
N GLN A 515 38.16 -23.31 1.51
CA GLN A 515 38.46 -23.32 2.94
C GLN A 515 37.21 -23.11 3.79
N PHE A 516 36.32 -22.21 3.37
CA PHE A 516 35.05 -21.97 4.05
C PHE A 516 34.10 -23.16 3.96
N SER A 517 34.07 -23.87 2.83
CA SER A 517 33.32 -25.12 2.67
C SER A 517 33.72 -26.21 3.67
N LEU A 518 34.99 -26.25 4.08
CA LEU A 518 35.44 -27.16 5.13
C LEU A 518 34.86 -26.80 6.49
N ILE A 519 34.77 -25.49 6.80
CA ILE A 519 34.14 -24.99 8.04
C ILE A 519 32.64 -25.34 8.05
N ILE A 520 31.93 -25.17 6.93
CA ILE A 520 30.53 -25.56 6.77
C ILE A 520 30.33 -27.06 7.03
N LYS A 521 31.22 -27.91 6.52
CA LYS A 521 31.13 -29.37 6.75
C LYS A 521 31.35 -29.73 8.21
N ALA A 522 32.32 -29.07 8.87
CA ALA A 522 32.65 -29.28 10.26
C ALA A 522 31.49 -28.87 11.21
N SER A 523 30.77 -27.78 10.90
CA SER A 523 29.71 -27.26 11.79
C SER A 523 28.51 -28.19 11.98
N ARG A 524 28.39 -29.27 11.19
CA ARG A 524 27.35 -30.31 11.39
C ARG A 524 27.70 -31.34 12.46
N ARG A 525 28.98 -31.48 12.80
CA ARG A 525 29.50 -32.65 13.54
C ARG A 525 30.41 -32.28 14.72
N ALA A 526 31.13 -31.18 14.61
CA ALA A 526 32.07 -30.73 15.65
C ALA A 526 31.32 -30.11 16.83
N GLY A 527 31.88 -30.25 18.03
CA GLY A 527 31.44 -29.46 19.19
C GLY A 527 31.75 -27.96 18.99
N LEU A 528 31.09 -27.08 19.74
CA LEU A 528 31.24 -25.62 19.57
C LEU A 528 32.70 -25.15 19.69
N GLU A 529 33.39 -25.54 20.77
CA GLU A 529 34.78 -25.14 21.00
C GLU A 529 35.75 -25.83 20.03
N GLU A 530 35.46 -27.06 19.61
CA GLU A 530 36.22 -27.74 18.56
C GLU A 530 36.11 -27.01 17.21
N LEU A 531 34.90 -26.56 16.85
CA LEU A 531 34.65 -25.78 15.65
C LEU A 531 35.38 -24.43 15.69
N LYS A 532 35.34 -23.73 16.83
CA LYS A 532 36.08 -22.46 17.03
C LYS A 532 37.58 -22.67 16.93
N PHE A 533 38.12 -23.67 17.61
CA PHE A 533 39.55 -24.00 17.55
C PHE A 533 40.00 -24.36 16.13
N MET A 534 39.17 -25.07 15.36
CA MET A 534 39.44 -25.35 13.95
C MET A 534 39.49 -24.08 13.09
N ILE A 535 38.57 -23.13 13.31
CA ILE A 535 38.53 -21.85 12.60
C ILE A 535 39.78 -21.02 12.94
N GLU A 536 40.15 -20.94 14.21
CA GLU A 536 41.35 -20.24 14.68
C GLU A 536 42.63 -20.88 14.14
N GLY A 537 42.72 -22.21 14.14
CA GLY A 537 43.83 -22.94 13.54
C GLY A 537 43.98 -22.66 12.04
N LYS A 538 42.87 -22.58 11.30
CA LYS A 538 42.88 -22.17 9.89
C LYS A 538 43.39 -20.74 9.70
N ALA A 539 43.14 -19.83 10.63
CA ALA A 539 43.69 -18.48 10.57
C ALA A 539 45.18 -18.44 10.92
N ALA A 540 45.62 -19.21 11.91
CA ALA A 540 47.04 -19.38 12.25
C ALA A 540 47.85 -19.94 11.07
N ASP A 541 47.26 -20.87 10.31
CA ASP A 541 47.84 -21.42 9.08
C ASP A 541 47.78 -20.46 7.87
N GLY A 542 47.24 -19.25 8.02
CA GLY A 542 47.04 -18.30 6.92
C GLY A 542 46.00 -18.72 5.87
N LYS A 543 45.21 -19.77 6.13
CA LYS A 543 44.20 -20.30 5.20
C LYS A 543 42.93 -19.46 5.15
N ILE A 544 42.63 -18.73 6.23
CA ILE A 544 41.57 -17.73 6.29
C ILE A 544 42.09 -16.45 6.96
N PRO A 545 41.55 -15.26 6.64
CA PRO A 545 41.95 -14.01 7.31
C PRO A 545 41.68 -14.04 8.83
N PRO A 546 42.56 -13.47 9.67
CA PRO A 546 42.33 -13.40 11.12
C PRO A 546 41.04 -12.67 11.51
N ASN A 547 40.66 -11.63 10.77
CA ASN A 547 39.39 -10.92 11.00
C ASN A 547 38.17 -11.81 10.70
N ALA A 548 38.22 -12.60 9.63
CA ALA A 548 37.18 -13.58 9.30
C ALA A 548 37.02 -14.61 10.43
N SER A 549 38.13 -15.15 10.93
CA SER A 549 38.14 -16.08 12.07
C SER A 549 37.49 -15.48 13.31
N LYS A 550 37.91 -14.29 13.74
CA LYS A 550 37.35 -13.61 14.92
C LYS A 550 35.84 -13.39 14.77
N LYS A 551 35.38 -12.96 13.59
CA LYS A 551 33.95 -12.73 13.33
C LYS A 551 33.13 -14.02 13.25
N LEU A 552 33.69 -15.11 12.74
CA LEU A 552 33.03 -16.41 12.73
C LEU A 552 32.90 -17.00 14.15
N CYS A 553 33.96 -16.93 14.97
CA CYS A 553 33.89 -17.33 16.37
C CYS A 553 32.87 -16.48 17.15
N TRP A 554 32.89 -15.16 16.96
CA TRP A 554 31.87 -14.27 17.53
C TRP A 554 30.44 -14.66 17.12
N LEU A 555 30.21 -14.98 15.85
CA LEU A 555 28.90 -15.43 15.38
C LEU A 555 28.46 -16.74 16.06
N ILE A 556 29.38 -17.69 16.24
CA ILE A 556 29.10 -18.94 16.98
C ILE A 556 28.66 -18.61 18.41
N ASP A 557 29.38 -17.72 19.08
CA ASP A 557 29.08 -17.32 20.46
C ASP A 557 27.73 -16.59 20.57
N GLU A 558 27.36 -15.74 19.61
CA GLU A 558 26.04 -15.08 19.62
C GLU A 558 24.90 -16.06 19.33
N LEU A 559 25.12 -17.07 18.50
CA LEU A 559 24.12 -18.10 18.21
C LEU A 559 23.96 -19.09 19.37
N SER A 560 25.03 -19.46 20.06
CA SER A 560 24.99 -20.38 21.21
C SER A 560 24.29 -19.81 22.44
N LYS A 561 24.20 -18.47 22.56
CA LYS A 561 23.36 -17.81 23.56
C LYS A 561 21.86 -18.03 23.33
N ARG A 562 21.45 -18.36 22.10
CA ARG A 562 20.03 -18.41 21.68
C ARG A 562 19.54 -19.83 21.41
N TYR A 563 20.43 -20.71 20.97
CA TYR A 563 20.10 -22.08 20.58
C TYR A 563 20.99 -23.07 21.32
N SER A 564 20.52 -24.30 21.52
CA SER A 564 21.29 -25.36 22.17
C SER A 564 21.14 -26.71 21.45
N GLY A 565 22.05 -27.64 21.74
CA GLY A 565 21.99 -29.01 21.21
C GLY A 565 21.95 -29.10 19.68
N ASP A 566 21.11 -30.00 19.16
CA ASP A 566 20.99 -30.29 17.73
C ASP A 566 20.38 -29.13 16.92
N GLU A 567 19.58 -28.28 17.56
CA GLU A 567 19.04 -27.07 16.95
C GLU A 567 20.16 -26.08 16.61
N LEU A 568 21.07 -25.85 17.57
CA LEU A 568 22.23 -24.97 17.36
C LEU A 568 23.10 -25.45 16.19
N ASN A 569 23.38 -26.75 16.10
CA ASN A 569 24.15 -27.31 14.97
C ASN A 569 23.44 -27.09 13.63
N SER A 570 22.11 -27.23 13.61
CA SER A 570 21.30 -27.03 12.41
C SER A 570 21.28 -25.55 11.98
N VAL A 571 21.17 -24.63 12.94
CA VAL A 571 21.23 -23.18 12.73
C VAL A 571 22.63 -22.77 12.27
N LEU A 572 23.70 -23.18 12.96
CA LEU A 572 25.09 -22.87 12.58
C LEU A 572 25.40 -23.33 11.17
N TRP A 573 25.05 -24.57 10.83
CA TRP A 573 25.23 -25.08 9.49
C TRP A 573 24.51 -24.23 8.45
N ARG A 574 23.26 -23.85 8.72
CA ARG A 574 22.47 -23.00 7.80
C ARG A 574 23.08 -21.61 7.65
N CYS A 575 23.39 -20.96 8.76
CA CYS A 575 24.02 -19.64 8.81
C CYS A 575 25.32 -19.61 8.00
N PHE A 576 26.20 -20.59 8.19
CA PHE A 576 27.44 -20.66 7.40
C PHE A 576 27.16 -20.95 5.92
N LYS A 577 26.20 -21.82 5.60
CA LYS A 577 25.83 -22.08 4.19
C LYS A 577 25.30 -20.81 3.50
N SER A 578 24.51 -20.00 4.20
CA SER A 578 24.02 -18.71 3.69
C SER A 578 25.12 -17.66 3.50
N LEU A 579 26.24 -17.78 4.25
CA LEU A 579 27.40 -16.88 4.14
C LEU A 579 28.39 -17.29 3.03
N GLU A 580 28.31 -18.51 2.51
CA GLU A 580 29.27 -19.06 1.55
C GLU A 580 29.51 -18.21 0.30
N PRO A 581 28.49 -17.62 -0.36
CA PRO A 581 28.75 -16.85 -1.58
C PRO A 581 29.50 -15.55 -1.35
N TYR A 582 29.53 -15.04 -0.12
CA TYR A 582 30.27 -13.83 0.24
C TYR A 582 31.78 -14.08 0.40
N THR A 583 32.21 -15.33 0.20
CA THR A 583 33.63 -15.72 0.13
C THR A 583 34.18 -15.62 -1.29
N ARG A 584 35.50 -15.46 -1.40
CA ARG A 584 36.23 -15.40 -2.66
C ARG A 584 36.08 -16.73 -3.43
N LYS A 585 35.44 -16.65 -4.60
CA LYS A 585 35.42 -17.76 -5.57
C LYS A 585 36.83 -17.92 -6.14
N GLU A 586 37.38 -19.11 -6.06
CA GLU A 586 38.65 -19.43 -6.71
C GLU A 586 38.42 -19.40 -8.23
N ARG A 587 39.22 -18.62 -8.97
CA ARG A 587 39.23 -18.71 -10.43
C ARG A 587 39.82 -20.08 -10.77
N ARG A 588 39.03 -20.92 -11.45
CA ARG A 588 39.53 -22.15 -12.05
C ARG A 588 40.40 -21.81 -13.25
#